data_AF-A0A6C0EYQ3-F1
#
_entry.id   AF-A0A6C0EYQ3-F1
#
_cell.length_a   1.000
_cell.length_b   1.000
_cell.length_c   1.000
_cell.angle_alpha   90.00
_cell.angle_beta   90.00
_cell.angle_gamma   90.00
#
_symmetry.space_group_name_H-M   'P 1'
#
loop_
_entity.id
_entity.type
_entity.pdbx_description
1 polymer ?
#
loop_
_entity_poly.entity_id
_entity_poly.type
_entity_poly.pdbx_seq_one_letter_code
_entity_poly.pdbx_strand_id
1 'polypeptide(L)'
;MIEVPDEPKILSESEVMELKNKHGVVLFYMNGCGHCVVMKPTWNKLINELKEKHKNEIILGAIESGGMDIFNKHGLKPSVSGFPTILYFNPNKPDKPESYTGDRSYEDLKKWILKKKGASSDNNLVILTNNTPKNKSPSPSKGEHMMGGGRRTQTRRRTRRRHMKHKSHKSRKHRKSAARRNSRRRYRR
;
A
#
# COMPACT_ATOMS: atom_id res chain seq x y z
N MET A 1 3.25 28.02 -27.41
CA MET A 1 2.84 27.31 -26.17
C MET A 1 2.33 25.96 -26.59
N ILE A 2 2.98 24.88 -26.17
CA ILE A 2 2.47 23.53 -26.46
C ILE A 2 1.32 23.31 -25.48
N GLU A 3 0.09 23.32 -25.99
CA GLU A 3 -1.09 22.94 -25.21
C GLU A 3 -0.94 21.46 -24.84
N VAL A 4 -0.53 21.20 -23.60
CA VAL A 4 -0.52 19.84 -23.08
C VAL A 4 -1.98 19.52 -22.79
N PRO A 5 -2.59 18.51 -23.43
CA PRO A 5 -3.97 18.15 -23.17
C PRO A 5 -4.13 17.87 -21.66
N ASP A 6 -5.15 18.46 -21.06
CA ASP A 6 -5.45 18.30 -19.62
C ASP A 6 -5.82 16.86 -19.25
N GLU A 7 -6.16 16.04 -20.24
CA GLU A 7 -6.58 14.65 -20.03
C GLU A 7 -5.43 13.65 -20.18
N PRO A 8 -5.26 12.75 -19.20
CA PRO A 8 -4.24 11.73 -19.28
C PRO A 8 -4.59 10.68 -20.32
N LYS A 9 -3.56 10.19 -21.05
CA LYS A 9 -3.75 9.08 -21.98
C LYS A 9 -4.28 7.86 -21.23
N ILE A 10 -5.51 7.49 -21.54
CA ILE A 10 -6.18 6.30 -21.00
C ILE A 10 -5.63 5.06 -21.70
N LEU A 11 -5.32 4.04 -20.90
CA LEU A 11 -4.87 2.75 -21.45
C LEU A 11 -6.07 1.98 -22.04
N SER A 12 -5.87 1.44 -23.24
CA SER A 12 -6.83 0.48 -23.81
C SER A 12 -6.73 -0.88 -23.10
N GLU A 13 -7.74 -1.73 -23.29
CA GLU A 13 -7.75 -3.08 -22.72
C GLU A 13 -6.53 -3.91 -23.21
N SER A 14 -6.12 -3.75 -24.46
CA SER A 14 -4.92 -4.39 -25.00
C SER A 14 -3.64 -3.94 -24.29
N GLU A 15 -3.47 -2.64 -24.04
CA GLU A 15 -2.31 -2.13 -23.30
C GLU A 15 -2.31 -2.65 -21.85
N VAL A 16 -3.48 -2.79 -21.23
CA VAL A 16 -3.59 -3.40 -19.89
C VAL A 16 -3.20 -4.88 -19.91
N MET A 17 -3.60 -5.63 -20.93
CA MET A 17 -3.18 -7.03 -21.08
C MET A 17 -1.65 -7.15 -21.22
N GLU A 18 -1.01 -6.20 -21.92
CA GLU A 18 0.45 -6.18 -22.10
C GLU A 18 1.23 -5.93 -20.79
N LEU A 19 0.62 -5.32 -19.76
CA LEU A 19 1.25 -5.09 -18.44
C LEU A 19 1.67 -6.39 -17.73
N LYS A 20 1.18 -7.55 -18.19
CA LYS A 20 1.64 -8.86 -17.71
C LYS A 20 3.08 -9.17 -18.10
N ASN A 21 3.46 -8.73 -19.31
CA ASN A 21 4.69 -9.15 -19.96
C ASN A 21 5.68 -8.00 -20.13
N LYS A 22 5.24 -6.76 -19.87
CA LYS A 22 6.06 -5.55 -19.98
C LYS A 22 6.04 -4.76 -18.69
N HIS A 23 7.08 -3.96 -18.50
CA HIS A 23 7.08 -2.93 -17.47
C HIS A 23 6.00 -1.90 -17.78
N GLY A 24 5.26 -1.48 -16.77
CA GLY A 24 4.31 -0.39 -16.96
C GLY A 24 4.01 0.39 -15.69
N VAL A 25 3.64 1.64 -15.87
CA VAL A 25 3.24 2.53 -14.78
C VAL A 25 1.90 3.14 -15.14
N VAL A 26 0.94 2.96 -14.24
CA VAL A 26 -0.44 3.39 -14.43
C VAL A 26 -0.85 4.34 -13.32
N LEU A 27 -1.36 5.50 -13.71
CA LEU A 27 -2.06 6.42 -12.80
C LEU A 27 -3.54 6.02 -12.72
N PHE A 28 -3.99 5.67 -11.53
CA PHE A 28 -5.39 5.51 -11.20
C PHE A 28 -5.93 6.84 -10.71
N TYR A 29 -6.98 7.34 -11.35
CA TYR A 29 -7.64 8.60 -11.00
C TYR A 29 -9.16 8.48 -11.07
N MET A 30 -9.85 9.50 -10.59
CA MET A 30 -11.31 9.61 -10.67
C MET A 30 -11.68 11.00 -11.17
N ASN A 31 -12.74 11.09 -11.97
CA ASN A 31 -13.31 12.39 -12.36
C ASN A 31 -14.02 13.04 -11.15
N GLY A 32 -13.95 14.38 -11.06
CA GLY A 32 -14.46 15.11 -9.88
C GLY A 32 -13.59 15.03 -8.62
N CYS A 33 -12.41 14.42 -8.69
CA CYS A 33 -11.44 14.35 -7.59
C CYS A 33 -10.53 15.58 -7.58
N GLY A 34 -10.67 16.46 -6.58
CA GLY A 34 -9.86 17.69 -6.46
C GLY A 34 -8.35 17.45 -6.44
N HIS A 35 -7.88 16.42 -5.73
CA HIS A 35 -6.46 16.04 -5.72
C HIS A 35 -5.96 15.50 -7.06
N CYS A 36 -6.86 14.93 -7.87
CA CYS A 36 -6.52 14.35 -9.16
C CYS A 36 -6.34 15.44 -10.22
N VAL A 37 -7.11 16.53 -10.15
CA VAL A 37 -6.98 17.70 -11.04
C VAL A 37 -5.56 18.26 -11.02
N VAL A 38 -4.96 18.38 -9.83
CA VAL A 38 -3.59 18.89 -9.68
C VAL A 38 -2.54 17.92 -10.24
N MET A 39 -2.82 16.61 -10.20
CA MET A 39 -1.86 15.59 -10.59
C MET A 39 -1.87 15.27 -12.09
N LYS A 40 -3.02 15.36 -12.75
CA LYS A 40 -3.19 15.14 -14.19
C LYS A 40 -2.17 15.91 -15.06
N PRO A 41 -1.98 17.23 -14.92
CA PRO A 41 -1.06 17.97 -15.80
C PRO A 41 0.40 17.53 -15.60
N THR A 42 0.82 17.26 -14.37
CA THR A 42 2.17 16.75 -14.07
C THR A 42 2.38 15.37 -14.68
N TRP A 43 1.38 14.50 -14.59
CA TRP A 43 1.41 13.15 -15.17
C TRP A 43 1.48 13.18 -16.70
N ASN A 44 0.72 14.08 -17.34
CA ASN A 44 0.69 14.18 -18.81
C ASN A 44 2.02 14.66 -19.36
N LYS A 45 2.60 15.69 -18.73
CA LYS A 45 3.96 16.16 -19.07
C LYS A 45 4.96 15.01 -18.98
N LEU A 46 4.89 14.22 -17.90
CA LEU A 46 5.82 13.12 -17.66
C LEU A 46 5.66 12.02 -18.70
N ILE A 47 4.42 11.62 -18.98
CA ILE A 47 4.11 10.62 -19.99
C ILE A 47 4.59 11.06 -21.36
N ASN A 48 4.38 12.31 -21.75
CA ASN A 48 4.80 12.81 -23.05
C ASN A 48 6.32 12.71 -23.20
N GLU A 49 7.09 13.19 -22.22
CA GLU A 49 8.55 13.11 -22.28
C GLU A 49 9.06 11.65 -22.31
N LEU A 50 8.48 10.78 -21.47
CA LEU A 50 8.95 9.40 -21.36
C LEU A 50 8.48 8.51 -22.51
N LYS A 51 7.31 8.75 -23.10
CA LYS A 51 6.84 8.01 -24.27
C LYS A 51 7.69 8.27 -25.49
N GLU A 52 8.13 9.51 -25.69
CA GLU A 52 9.03 9.84 -26.80
C GLU A 52 10.37 9.12 -26.68
N LYS A 53 10.90 8.99 -25.47
CA LYS A 53 12.22 8.39 -25.21
C LYS A 53 12.20 6.87 -25.03
N HIS A 54 11.10 6.30 -24.51
CA HIS A 54 11.05 4.91 -24.02
C HIS A 54 9.81 4.14 -24.49
N LYS A 55 9.24 4.50 -25.66
CA LYS A 55 7.99 3.92 -26.21
C LYS A 55 7.93 2.39 -26.19
N ASN A 56 9.06 1.72 -26.39
CA ASN A 56 9.14 0.27 -26.51
C ASN A 56 9.55 -0.44 -25.21
N GLU A 57 9.98 0.30 -24.19
CA GLU A 57 10.50 -0.27 -22.94
C GLU A 57 9.43 -0.32 -21.83
N ILE A 58 8.54 0.69 -21.80
CA ILE A 58 7.61 0.88 -20.69
C ILE A 58 6.25 1.39 -21.16
N ILE A 59 5.19 0.72 -20.68
CA ILE A 59 3.81 1.14 -20.88
C ILE A 59 3.47 2.23 -19.87
N LEU A 60 3.12 3.42 -20.34
CA LEU A 60 2.75 4.55 -19.49
C LEU A 60 1.34 5.02 -19.82
N GLY A 61 0.49 5.15 -18.82
CA GLY A 61 -0.86 5.65 -19.02
C GLY A 61 -1.61 5.91 -17.73
N ALA A 62 -2.90 6.18 -17.88
CA ALA A 62 -3.82 6.35 -16.77
C ALA A 62 -5.07 5.51 -16.99
N ILE A 63 -5.79 5.26 -15.90
CA ILE A 63 -7.08 4.59 -15.88
C ILE A 63 -8.00 5.34 -14.94
N GLU A 64 -9.21 5.61 -15.42
CA GLU A 64 -10.29 6.10 -14.59
C GLU A 64 -10.82 4.98 -13.68
N SER A 65 -11.27 5.34 -12.48
CA SER A 65 -11.85 4.41 -11.50
C SER A 65 -12.92 3.48 -12.10
N GLY A 66 -13.75 3.97 -13.02
CA GLY A 66 -14.78 3.16 -13.70
C GLY A 66 -14.24 2.13 -14.70
N GLY A 67 -12.98 2.27 -15.12
CA GLY A 67 -12.29 1.34 -16.01
C GLY A 67 -11.44 0.30 -15.29
N MET A 68 -11.41 0.29 -13.96
CA MET A 68 -10.51 -0.60 -13.20
C MET A 68 -10.84 -2.09 -13.34
N ASP A 69 -12.08 -2.45 -13.69
CA ASP A 69 -12.50 -3.84 -13.86
C ASP A 69 -11.71 -4.60 -14.94
N ILE A 70 -11.16 -3.90 -15.94
CA ILE A 70 -10.33 -4.52 -16.98
C ILE A 70 -9.07 -5.18 -16.38
N PHE A 71 -8.52 -4.67 -15.29
CA PHE A 71 -7.36 -5.28 -14.63
C PHE A 71 -7.73 -6.64 -14.04
N ASN A 72 -8.86 -6.71 -13.34
CA ASN A 72 -9.35 -7.94 -12.72
C ASN A 72 -9.66 -9.01 -13.78
N LYS A 73 -10.26 -8.63 -14.91
CA LYS A 73 -10.50 -9.54 -16.05
C LYS A 73 -9.22 -10.18 -16.56
N HIS A 74 -8.13 -9.41 -16.56
CA HIS A 74 -6.81 -9.88 -16.96
C HIS A 74 -6.02 -10.46 -15.78
N GLY A 75 -6.59 -10.67 -14.59
CA GLY A 75 -5.87 -11.24 -13.45
C GLY A 75 -4.83 -10.32 -12.82
N LEU A 76 -4.76 -9.05 -13.24
CA LEU A 76 -3.98 -8.03 -12.55
C LEU A 76 -4.76 -7.56 -11.32
N LYS A 77 -4.11 -7.48 -10.17
CA LYS A 77 -4.74 -7.09 -8.89
C LYS A 77 -4.20 -5.74 -8.41
N PRO A 78 -4.65 -4.61 -8.99
CA PRO A 78 -4.21 -3.29 -8.56
C PRO A 78 -4.75 -2.99 -7.16
N SER A 79 -3.84 -2.76 -6.21
CA SER A 79 -4.21 -2.33 -4.86
C SER A 79 -4.35 -0.81 -4.82
N VAL A 80 -5.57 -0.33 -5.10
CA VAL A 80 -5.90 1.11 -5.08
C VAL A 80 -6.78 1.39 -3.87
N SER A 81 -6.23 2.07 -2.86
CA SER A 81 -6.97 2.45 -1.65
C SER A 81 -7.59 3.86 -1.73
N GLY A 82 -7.18 4.66 -2.72
CA GLY A 82 -7.65 6.03 -2.91
C GLY A 82 -7.12 6.63 -4.20
N PHE A 83 -7.53 7.87 -4.49
CA PHE A 83 -7.12 8.57 -5.70
C PHE A 83 -6.44 9.90 -5.35
N PRO A 84 -5.45 10.35 -6.14
CA PRO A 84 -4.76 9.60 -7.19
C PRO A 84 -3.78 8.55 -6.61
N THR A 85 -3.64 7.42 -7.30
CA THR A 85 -2.66 6.37 -6.96
C THR A 85 -1.85 5.99 -8.19
N ILE A 86 -0.53 5.89 -8.07
CA ILE A 86 0.33 5.38 -9.14
C ILE A 86 0.82 3.99 -8.77
N LEU A 87 0.67 3.04 -9.70
CA LEU A 87 1.15 1.68 -9.54
C LEU A 87 2.15 1.33 -10.65
N TYR A 88 3.19 0.59 -10.27
CA TYR A 88 4.15 -0.02 -11.19
C TYR A 88 3.89 -1.52 -11.33
N PHE A 89 3.77 -1.96 -12.57
CA PHE A 89 3.61 -3.35 -12.99
C PHE A 89 4.96 -3.89 -13.44
N ASN A 90 5.38 -4.97 -12.81
CA ASN A 90 6.62 -5.68 -13.13
C ASN A 90 6.26 -7.00 -13.83
N PRO A 91 6.82 -7.30 -15.01
CA PRO A 91 6.54 -8.55 -15.72
C PRO A 91 6.91 -9.80 -14.93
N ASN A 92 7.83 -9.69 -13.96
CA ASN A 92 8.20 -10.80 -13.09
C ASN A 92 7.15 -11.08 -12.00
N LYS A 93 6.33 -10.09 -11.63
CA LYS A 93 5.31 -10.18 -10.57
C LYS A 93 4.07 -9.34 -10.95
N PRO A 94 3.36 -9.70 -12.03
CA PRO A 94 2.26 -8.89 -12.56
C PRO A 94 1.07 -8.78 -11.60
N ASP A 95 0.84 -9.81 -10.77
CA ASP A 95 -0.24 -9.83 -9.76
C ASP A 95 0.01 -8.95 -8.53
N LYS A 96 1.23 -8.42 -8.37
CA LYS A 96 1.64 -7.64 -7.18
C LYS A 96 2.27 -6.32 -7.62
N PRO A 97 1.47 -5.38 -8.15
CA PRO A 97 1.98 -4.08 -8.52
C PRO A 97 2.46 -3.29 -7.30
N GLU A 98 3.53 -2.52 -7.48
CA GLU A 98 4.13 -1.71 -6.43
C GLU A 98 3.54 -0.30 -6.45
N SER A 99 3.08 0.21 -5.30
CA SER A 99 2.58 1.57 -5.20
C SER A 99 3.70 2.58 -5.04
N TYR A 100 3.54 3.73 -5.68
CA TYR A 100 4.40 4.88 -5.46
C TYR A 100 3.90 5.70 -4.28
N THR A 101 4.81 6.04 -3.37
CA THR A 101 4.54 6.79 -2.14
C THR A 101 5.43 8.03 -1.98
N GLY A 102 6.17 8.40 -3.03
CA GLY A 102 7.04 9.57 -3.05
C GLY A 102 6.30 10.87 -3.37
N ASP A 103 7.07 11.91 -3.65
CA ASP A 103 6.54 13.25 -3.93
C ASP A 103 5.85 13.30 -5.30
N ARG A 104 4.68 13.93 -5.39
CA ARG A 104 3.93 14.06 -6.65
C ARG A 104 4.55 15.06 -7.64
N SER A 105 5.79 15.46 -7.40
CA SER A 105 6.57 16.35 -8.23
C SER A 105 7.05 15.63 -9.49
N TYR A 106 7.14 16.37 -10.59
CA TYR A 106 7.59 15.87 -11.88
C TYR A 106 8.91 15.08 -11.80
N GLU A 107 9.90 15.66 -11.11
CA GLU A 107 11.24 15.10 -11.02
C GLU A 107 11.30 13.78 -10.25
N ASP A 108 10.57 13.68 -9.14
CA ASP A 108 10.60 12.48 -8.29
C ASP A 108 9.91 11.32 -9.00
N LEU A 109 8.77 11.59 -9.64
CA LEU A 109 8.08 10.63 -10.49
C LEU A 109 8.98 10.11 -11.62
N LYS A 110 9.64 11.02 -12.34
CA LYS A 110 10.57 10.66 -13.41
C LYS A 110 11.70 9.77 -12.91
N LYS A 111 12.36 10.17 -11.82
CA LYS A 111 13.45 9.40 -11.20
C LYS A 111 12.97 8.02 -10.78
N TRP A 112 11.79 7.92 -10.18
CA TRP A 112 11.23 6.65 -9.73
C TRP A 112 10.91 5.71 -10.89
N ILE A 113 10.28 6.20 -11.96
CA ILE A 113 9.96 5.40 -13.15
C ILE A 113 11.26 4.89 -13.82
N LEU A 114 12.25 5.76 -14.00
CA LEU A 114 13.54 5.39 -14.59
C LEU A 114 14.30 4.37 -13.74
N LYS A 115 14.22 4.50 -12.40
CA LYS A 115 14.78 3.51 -11.48
C LYS A 115 14.08 2.15 -11.60
N LYS A 116 12.75 2.15 -11.75
CA LYS A 116 11.95 0.92 -11.83
C LYS A 116 12.16 0.14 -13.12
N LYS A 117 12.35 0.81 -14.26
CA LYS A 117 12.65 0.14 -15.53
C LYS A 117 14.03 -0.56 -15.57
N GLY A 118 14.90 -0.30 -14.59
CA GLY A 118 16.23 -0.90 -14.54
C GLY A 118 17.29 -0.12 -15.34
N ALA A 119 17.15 1.20 -15.51
CA ALA A 119 18.26 2.03 -15.99
C ALA A 119 19.42 1.94 -14.98
N SER A 120 20.39 1.07 -15.27
CA SER A 120 21.75 1.22 -14.76
C SER A 120 22.40 2.37 -15.54
N SER A 121 22.77 3.44 -14.83
CA SER A 121 23.66 4.53 -15.26
C SER A 121 23.30 5.30 -16.53
N ASP A 122 22.54 6.38 -16.37
CA ASP A 122 22.91 7.64 -17.04
C ASP A 122 23.59 8.53 -15.99
N ASN A 123 24.93 8.51 -15.99
CA ASN A 123 25.78 9.41 -15.20
C ASN A 123 25.73 10.84 -15.77
N ASN A 124 24.53 11.44 -15.87
CA ASN A 124 24.40 12.87 -16.04
C ASN A 124 23.04 13.41 -15.58
N LEU A 125 22.62 13.01 -14.37
CA LEU A 125 21.77 13.89 -13.58
C LEU A 125 22.69 14.64 -12.62
N VAL A 126 23.14 15.82 -13.04
CA VAL A 126 23.76 16.78 -12.12
C VAL A 126 22.77 17.02 -11.01
N ILE A 127 23.06 16.43 -9.86
CA ILE A 127 22.35 16.67 -8.62
C ILE A 127 22.70 18.11 -8.23
N LEU A 128 21.90 19.08 -8.67
CA LEU A 128 21.84 20.38 -8.01
C LEU A 128 21.01 20.22 -6.73
N THR A 129 21.58 19.48 -5.77
CA THR A 129 21.19 19.61 -4.36
C THR A 129 21.80 20.92 -3.87
N ASN A 130 21.04 22.01 -4.02
CA ASN A 130 21.27 23.15 -3.14
C ASN A 130 20.39 22.96 -1.90
N ASN A 131 21.08 22.64 -0.81
CA ASN A 131 20.64 22.58 0.57
C ASN A 131 19.42 23.46 0.89
N THR A 132 18.41 22.87 1.55
CA THR A 132 17.79 23.51 2.72
C THR A 132 17.22 22.45 3.67
N PRO A 133 17.59 22.44 4.96
CA PRO A 133 17.16 21.42 5.91
C PRO A 133 15.85 21.80 6.62
N LYS A 134 15.05 20.76 6.92
CA LYS A 134 13.87 20.70 7.83
C LYS A 134 12.59 21.34 7.26
N ASN A 135 11.40 20.72 7.34
CA ASN A 135 10.79 20.20 8.56
C ASN A 135 9.91 18.97 8.32
N LYS A 136 10.06 17.98 9.21
CA LYS A 136 9.04 16.97 9.50
C LYS A 136 7.77 17.69 9.94
N SER A 137 6.68 17.55 9.20
CA SER A 137 5.35 17.76 9.77
C SER A 137 4.92 16.46 10.47
N PRO A 138 4.67 16.48 11.79
CA PRO A 138 4.21 15.33 12.53
C PRO A 138 2.74 15.05 12.21
N SER A 139 2.42 13.77 12.07
CA SER A 139 1.06 13.23 12.08
C SER A 139 0.41 13.46 13.46
N PRO A 140 -0.87 13.88 13.54
CA PRO A 140 -1.56 13.99 14.82
C PRO A 140 -2.00 12.58 15.28
N SER A 141 -1.30 12.04 16.27
CA SER A 141 -1.69 10.85 17.00
C SER A 141 -2.42 11.23 18.29
N LYS A 142 -3.69 10.80 18.39
CA LYS A 142 -4.43 10.30 19.57
C LYS A 142 -4.38 11.11 20.88
N GLY A 143 -5.57 11.44 21.38
CA GLY A 143 -5.78 12.26 22.58
C GLY A 143 -5.36 11.63 23.90
N GLU A 144 -4.92 12.51 24.80
CA GLU A 144 -4.81 12.28 26.24
C GLU A 144 -5.53 13.42 26.98
N HIS A 145 -6.38 13.01 27.92
CA HIS A 145 -7.17 13.81 28.84
C HIS A 145 -6.25 14.47 29.89
N MET A 146 -6.25 15.81 30.01
CA MET A 146 -5.59 16.50 31.12
C MET A 146 -6.60 16.88 32.21
N MET A 147 -6.30 16.47 33.44
CA MET A 147 -7.01 16.82 34.67
C MET A 147 -6.69 18.27 35.09
N GLY A 148 -7.73 19.09 35.24
CA GLY A 148 -7.69 20.38 35.95
C GLY A 148 -8.41 20.26 37.30
N GLY A 149 -7.74 20.66 38.38
CA GLY A 149 -8.19 20.48 39.76
C GLY A 149 -9.26 21.46 40.25
N GLY A 150 -10.08 20.99 41.19
CA GLY A 150 -11.00 21.78 42.02
C GLY A 150 -11.09 21.17 43.43
N ARG A 151 -10.96 22.02 44.46
CA ARG A 151 -10.85 21.69 45.89
C ARG A 151 -12.20 21.42 46.58
N ARG A 152 -12.14 20.78 47.76
CA ARG A 152 -13.11 20.71 48.90
C ARG A 152 -14.30 19.75 48.66
N THR A 153 -14.75 18.87 49.56
CA THR A 153 -14.62 18.73 51.02
C THR A 153 -14.90 17.28 51.48
N GLN A 154 -14.09 16.85 52.45
CA GLN A 154 -14.31 15.91 53.54
C GLN A 154 -15.76 15.38 53.79
N THR A 155 -15.94 14.06 53.75
CA THR A 155 -16.75 13.33 54.77
C THR A 155 -16.31 11.86 54.89
N ARG A 156 -15.75 11.55 56.06
CA ARG A 156 -15.49 10.20 56.59
C ARG A 156 -16.80 9.50 56.95
N ARG A 157 -17.01 8.23 56.56
CA ARG A 157 -17.69 7.18 57.38
C ARG A 157 -17.17 5.81 56.95
N ARG A 158 -16.19 5.24 57.69
CA ARG A 158 -16.34 4.20 58.72
C ARG A 158 -16.86 2.83 58.21
N THR A 159 -15.88 1.95 57.98
CA THR A 159 -15.76 0.57 58.52
C THR A 159 -16.97 -0.38 58.45
N ARG A 160 -16.78 -1.53 57.79
CA ARG A 160 -16.92 -2.84 58.45
C ARG A 160 -16.23 -3.98 57.69
N ARG A 161 -15.25 -4.58 58.38
CA ARG A 161 -14.63 -5.89 58.11
C ARG A 161 -15.66 -7.03 58.25
N ARG A 162 -15.63 -8.01 57.34
CA ARG A 162 -15.82 -9.47 57.56
C ARG A 162 -15.08 -10.17 56.39
N HIS A 163 -13.89 -10.78 56.54
CA HIS A 163 -13.62 -12.16 56.99
C HIS A 163 -14.77 -13.12 56.64
N MET A 164 -14.65 -14.26 55.96
CA MET A 164 -13.59 -15.28 55.82
C MET A 164 -14.15 -16.31 54.78
N LYS A 165 -13.42 -16.97 53.88
CA LYS A 165 -12.83 -18.32 54.06
C LYS A 165 -12.30 -18.85 52.72
N HIS A 166 -11.12 -19.44 52.80
CA HIS A 166 -10.45 -20.27 51.79
C HIS A 166 -11.29 -21.46 51.32
N LYS A 167 -11.13 -21.88 50.05
CA LYS A 167 -10.91 -23.28 49.69
C LYS A 167 -9.88 -23.39 48.57
N SER A 168 -9.01 -24.37 48.76
CA SER A 168 -7.75 -24.63 48.09
C SER A 168 -7.85 -25.76 47.06
N HIS A 169 -6.95 -25.73 46.07
CA HIS A 169 -6.27 -26.85 45.40
C HIS A 169 -7.09 -28.02 44.82
N LYS A 170 -6.89 -28.32 43.52
CA LYS A 170 -5.91 -29.36 43.12
C LYS A 170 -5.63 -29.34 41.61
N SER A 171 -4.35 -29.23 41.29
CA SER A 171 -3.75 -29.63 40.02
C SER A 171 -3.90 -31.14 39.80
N ARG A 172 -3.98 -31.61 38.55
CA ARG A 172 -3.02 -32.61 38.06
C ARG A 172 -3.01 -32.73 36.54
N LYS A 173 -1.79 -32.61 36.03
CA LYS A 173 -1.32 -32.87 34.67
C LYS A 173 -1.27 -34.40 34.40
N HIS A 174 -0.99 -34.71 33.13
CA HIS A 174 -0.26 -35.89 32.62
C HIS A 174 -1.07 -37.19 32.46
N ARG A 175 -0.86 -38.06 31.45
CA ARG A 175 0.16 -38.17 30.38
C ARG A 175 -0.33 -39.21 29.36
N LYS A 176 0.23 -39.14 28.16
CA LYS A 176 0.17 -40.11 27.04
C LYS A 176 0.67 -41.51 27.43
N SER A 177 0.23 -42.55 26.71
CA SER A 177 0.97 -43.73 26.16
C SER A 177 -0.05 -44.83 25.78
N ALA A 178 -0.28 -45.22 24.52
CA ALA A 178 0.54 -46.03 23.60
C ALA A 178 0.66 -47.54 23.98
N ALA A 179 0.02 -48.42 23.19
CA ALA A 179 0.41 -49.81 22.85
C ALA A 179 -0.67 -50.37 21.89
N ARG A 180 -0.51 -50.56 20.57
CA ARG A 180 0.28 -51.52 19.78
C ARG A 180 0.08 -53.01 20.12
N ARG A 181 -0.25 -53.77 19.05
CA ARG A 181 0.02 -55.20 18.76
C ARG A 181 -0.91 -56.21 19.47
N ASN A 182 -1.25 -57.38 18.91
CA ASN A 182 -1.06 -58.01 17.60
C ASN A 182 -1.88 -59.33 17.63
N SER A 183 -2.20 -59.83 16.44
CA SER A 183 -2.26 -61.26 16.06
C SER A 183 -3.33 -62.20 16.65
N ARG A 184 -4.19 -62.64 15.71
CA ARG A 184 -4.40 -64.03 15.22
C ARG A 184 -5.06 -65.07 16.14
N ARG A 185 -5.78 -65.97 15.45
CA ARG A 185 -6.34 -67.31 15.81
C ARG A 185 -7.76 -67.23 16.38
N ARG A 186 -8.76 -68.01 15.97
CA ARG A 186 -8.93 -69.22 15.11
C ARG A 186 -10.44 -69.26 14.74
N TYR A 187 -10.84 -69.53 13.51
CA TYR A 187 -11.28 -70.84 12.98
C TYR A 187 -12.49 -71.49 13.68
N ARG A 188 -13.54 -71.78 12.87
CA ARG A 188 -14.68 -72.74 12.98
C ARG A 188 -15.98 -72.03 12.60
N ARG A 189 -16.86 -72.56 11.75
CA ARG A 189 -16.92 -73.82 11.00
C ARG A 189 -17.94 -73.62 9.88
#